data_AF-A0A1K2E1D5-F1
#
_entry.id   AF-A0A1K2E1D5-F1
#
_cell.length_a   1.000
_cell.length_b   1.000
_cell.length_c   1.000
_cell.angle_alpha   90.00
_cell.angle_beta   90.00
_cell.angle_gamma   90.00
#
_symmetry.space_group_name_H-M   'P 1'
#
loop_
_entity.id
_entity.type
_entity.pdbx_description
1 polymer ?
#
loop_
_entity_poly.entity_id
_entity_poly.type
_entity_poly.pdbx_seq_one_letter_code
_entity_poly.pdbx_strand_id
1 'polypeptide(L)'
;MKLSRPKKMFDMDSFLPLDGEDKVDMVYSGGDLSLEIFYESESCAGGLAKKNIRFLNAKYFFKAPFPGYSIFVCPDDGDISLLNSLVEYELSELLDIDGKTRGVADYRHYRLFLHSVGVALHVIAKSFKISNEG
;
A
#
# COMPACT_ATOMS: atom_id res chain seq x y z
N MET A 1 14.96 -6.96 6.47
CA MET A 1 15.01 -6.85 5.00
C MET A 1 15.16 -5.38 4.67
N LYS A 2 16.26 -5.03 4.01
CA LYS A 2 16.57 -3.63 3.68
C LYS A 2 15.81 -3.19 2.44
N LEU A 3 15.30 -1.97 2.52
CA LEU A 3 14.70 -1.20 1.44
C LEU A 3 15.47 0.10 1.28
N SER A 4 15.46 0.68 0.09
CA SER A 4 16.02 2.03 -0.14
C SER A 4 15.43 2.66 -1.39
N ARG A 5 15.69 3.96 -1.57
CA ARG A 5 15.17 4.76 -2.68
C ARG A 5 13.64 4.70 -2.79
N PRO A 6 12.92 5.11 -1.72
CA PRO A 6 11.48 5.21 -1.78
C PRO A 6 11.07 6.24 -2.83
N LYS A 7 10.14 5.84 -3.69
CA LYS A 7 9.53 6.69 -4.71
C LYS A 7 8.05 6.83 -4.41
N LYS A 8 7.60 8.07 -4.18
CA LYS A 8 6.17 8.38 -4.07
C LYS A 8 5.50 8.08 -5.40
N MET A 9 4.57 7.12 -5.39
CA MET A 9 3.80 6.73 -6.56
C MET A 9 2.44 7.43 -6.60
N PHE A 10 1.86 7.63 -5.43
CA PHE A 10 0.55 8.22 -5.30
C PHE A 10 0.36 8.88 -3.93
N ASP A 11 -0.34 10.01 -3.92
CA ASP A 11 -0.59 10.83 -2.74
C ASP A 11 -1.95 10.50 -2.12
N MET A 12 -1.96 9.92 -0.92
CA MET A 12 -3.20 9.51 -0.25
C MET A 12 -3.97 10.72 0.29
N ASP A 13 -3.30 11.80 0.65
CA ASP A 13 -3.95 13.02 1.15
C ASP A 13 -4.80 13.70 0.06
N SER A 14 -4.41 13.54 -1.21
CA SER A 14 -5.21 14.00 -2.36
C SER A 14 -6.36 13.05 -2.71
N PHE A 15 -6.31 11.83 -2.18
CA PHE A 15 -7.20 10.75 -2.55
C PHE A 15 -8.30 10.51 -1.53
N LEU A 16 -8.03 10.71 -0.25
CA LEU A 16 -9.02 10.58 0.81
C LEU A 16 -9.48 11.97 1.27
N PRO A 17 -10.69 12.10 1.83
CA PRO A 17 -11.10 13.33 2.50
C PRO A 17 -10.18 13.63 3.70
N LEU A 18 -10.25 14.85 4.22
CA LEU A 18 -9.44 15.30 5.36
C LEU A 18 -9.65 14.44 6.61
N ASP A 19 -10.86 13.93 6.81
CA ASP A 19 -11.19 13.05 7.94
C ASP A 19 -10.61 11.62 7.77
N GLY A 20 -10.05 11.31 6.60
CA GLY A 20 -9.24 10.13 6.36
C GLY A 20 -10.03 8.85 6.12
N GLU A 21 -9.51 7.74 6.64
CA GLU A 21 -10.04 6.39 6.52
C GLU A 21 -10.90 6.06 7.76
N ASP A 22 -12.12 5.56 7.56
CA ASP A 22 -12.93 5.00 8.65
C ASP A 22 -12.64 3.50 8.82
N LYS A 23 -12.63 2.78 7.69
CA LYS A 23 -12.40 1.33 7.65
C LYS A 23 -11.60 0.94 6.42
N VAL A 24 -10.77 -0.09 6.56
CA VAL A 24 -10.08 -0.72 5.42
C VAL A 24 -10.34 -2.22 5.42
N ASP A 25 -10.95 -2.71 4.34
CA ASP A 25 -11.09 -4.14 4.06
C ASP A 25 -10.03 -4.60 3.06
N MET A 26 -9.55 -5.83 3.23
CA MET A 26 -8.54 -6.44 2.38
C MET A 26 -9.04 -7.75 1.80
N VAL A 27 -9.07 -7.82 0.47
CA VAL A 27 -9.54 -9.00 -0.26
C VAL A 27 -8.45 -9.48 -1.19
N TYR A 28 -8.01 -10.72 -1.03
CA TYR A 28 -7.10 -11.37 -1.96
C TYR A 28 -7.86 -12.42 -2.78
N SER A 29 -7.92 -12.22 -4.10
CA SER A 29 -8.65 -13.10 -5.01
C SER A 29 -8.05 -13.07 -6.41
N GLY A 30 -7.96 -14.24 -7.06
CA GLY A 30 -7.45 -14.34 -8.43
C GLY A 30 -6.00 -13.87 -8.61
N GLY A 31 -5.19 -13.87 -7.55
CA GLY A 31 -3.82 -13.36 -7.57
C GLY A 31 -3.70 -11.85 -7.36
N ASP A 32 -4.81 -11.14 -7.17
CA ASP A 32 -4.80 -9.70 -6.91
C ASP A 32 -5.15 -9.41 -5.46
N LEU A 33 -4.50 -8.40 -4.89
CA LEU A 33 -4.83 -7.87 -3.56
C LEU A 33 -5.57 -6.54 -3.73
N SER A 34 -6.82 -6.51 -3.28
CA SER A 34 -7.66 -5.31 -3.27
C SER A 34 -7.76 -4.75 -1.86
N LEU A 35 -7.53 -3.45 -1.73
CA LEU A 35 -7.81 -2.65 -0.55
C LEU A 35 -9.07 -1.84 -0.82
N GLU A 36 -10.09 -2.06 -0.01
CA GLU A 36 -11.32 -1.27 -0.01
C GLU A 36 -11.25 -0.30 1.16
N ILE A 37 -11.11 0.98 0.86
CA ILE A 37 -10.97 2.05 1.83
C ILE A 37 -12.31 2.77 1.92
N PHE A 38 -12.94 2.69 3.08
CA PHE A 38 -14.21 3.34 3.38
C PHE A 38 -13.95 4.64 4.13
N TYR A 39 -14.73 5.65 3.78
CA TYR A 39 -14.65 6.98 4.37
C TYR A 39 -16.02 7.63 4.43
N GLU A 40 -16.21 8.55 5.36
CA GLU A 40 -17.44 9.32 5.46
C GLU A 40 -17.56 10.31 4.30
N SER A 41 -18.74 10.37 3.70
CA SER A 41 -19.04 11.30 2.61
C SER A 41 -20.48 11.75 2.66
N GLU A 42 -20.67 13.07 2.79
CA GLU A 42 -21.99 13.71 2.75
C GLU A 42 -22.70 13.56 1.40
N SER A 43 -21.95 13.24 0.34
CA SER A 43 -22.51 13.08 -1.02
C SER A 43 -23.09 11.69 -1.31
N CYS A 44 -22.84 10.69 -0.46
CA CYS A 44 -23.29 9.32 -0.67
C CYS A 44 -24.53 9.00 0.19
N ALA A 45 -25.49 8.27 -0.40
CA ALA A 45 -26.66 7.81 0.31
C ALA A 45 -26.24 6.82 1.42
N GLY A 46 -26.42 7.23 2.68
CA GLY A 46 -25.97 6.47 3.85
C GLY A 46 -24.64 6.96 4.44
N GLY A 47 -24.06 8.03 3.91
CA GLY A 47 -22.91 8.71 4.52
C GLY A 47 -21.56 7.99 4.35
N LEU A 48 -21.50 6.85 3.68
CA LEU A 48 -20.28 6.06 3.49
C LEU A 48 -19.96 5.90 2.02
N ALA A 49 -18.74 6.26 1.63
CA ALA A 49 -18.21 6.08 0.29
C ALA A 49 -17.02 5.11 0.30
N LYS A 50 -16.68 4.56 -0.87
CA LYS A 50 -15.62 3.55 -1.00
C LYS A 50 -14.63 3.91 -2.11
N LYS A 51 -13.36 3.73 -1.83
CA LYS A 51 -12.25 3.82 -2.80
C LYS A 51 -11.48 2.51 -2.82
N ASN A 52 -10.92 2.17 -3.98
CA ASN A 52 -10.23 0.91 -4.15
C ASN A 52 -8.79 1.11 -4.65
N ILE A 53 -7.86 0.41 -4.01
CA ILE A 53 -6.48 0.23 -4.50
C ILE A 53 -6.28 -1.26 -4.75
N ARG A 54 -6.01 -1.63 -6.01
CA ARG A 54 -5.82 -3.03 -6.41
C ARG A 54 -4.39 -3.27 -6.87
N PHE A 55 -3.66 -4.11 -6.16
CA PHE A 55 -2.35 -4.62 -6.54
C PHE A 55 -2.52 -5.86 -7.42
N LEU A 56 -2.00 -5.78 -8.65
CA LEU A 56 -2.17 -6.81 -9.67
C LEU A 56 -1.05 -7.86 -9.61
N ASN A 57 -1.43 -9.13 -9.66
CA ASN A 57 -0.54 -10.26 -9.47
C ASN A 57 0.31 -10.10 -8.18
N ALA A 58 -0.34 -9.84 -7.04
CA ALA A 58 0.32 -9.77 -5.75
C ALA A 58 0.83 -11.16 -5.33
N LYS A 59 2.14 -11.27 -5.12
CA LYS A 59 2.82 -12.51 -4.74
C LYS A 59 2.94 -12.66 -3.22
N TYR A 60 3.24 -11.56 -2.54
CA TYR A 60 3.39 -11.50 -1.09
C TYR A 60 2.78 -10.22 -0.57
N PHE A 61 2.20 -10.28 0.63
CA PHE A 61 1.85 -9.08 1.38
C PHE A 61 2.09 -9.29 2.87
N PHE A 62 2.55 -8.25 3.55
CA PHE A 62 2.89 -8.27 4.96
C PHE A 62 2.24 -7.08 5.64
N LYS A 63 1.64 -7.33 6.81
CA LYS A 63 1.18 -6.27 7.70
C LYS A 63 2.21 -6.15 8.81
N ALA A 64 2.78 -4.96 8.96
CA ALA A 64 3.61 -4.61 10.09
C ALA A 64 2.88 -3.56 10.95
N PRO A 65 2.99 -3.60 12.28
CA PRO A 65 2.47 -2.53 13.12
C PRO A 65 3.08 -1.17 12.75
N PHE A 66 2.25 -0.11 12.72
CA PHE A 66 2.73 1.25 12.53
C PHE A 66 1.91 2.27 13.35
N PRO A 67 2.56 3.08 14.21
CA PRO A 67 4.00 3.09 14.50
C PRO A 67 4.43 1.81 15.23
N GLY A 68 5.63 1.31 14.94
CA GLY A 68 6.10 0.08 15.57
C GLY A 68 7.27 -0.58 14.87
N TYR A 69 7.59 -1.79 15.33
CA TYR A 69 8.65 -2.60 14.73
C TYR A 69 8.21 -3.17 13.38
N SER A 70 9.06 -3.01 12.37
CA SER A 70 8.91 -3.64 11.06
C SER A 70 10.14 -4.48 10.72
N ILE A 71 9.92 -5.62 10.07
CA ILE A 71 11.00 -6.42 9.48
C ILE A 71 11.63 -5.74 8.26
N PHE A 72 10.92 -4.76 7.69
CA PHE A 72 11.39 -3.93 6.59
C PHE A 72 11.98 -2.64 7.13
N VAL A 73 13.21 -2.35 6.75
CA VAL A 73 13.95 -1.18 7.23
C VAL A 73 14.37 -0.34 6.03
N CYS A 74 13.92 0.91 5.99
CA CYS A 74 14.31 1.91 5.01
C CYS A 74 14.85 3.14 5.74
N PRO A 75 16.16 3.44 5.69
CA PRO A 75 16.70 4.67 6.27
C PRO A 75 16.14 5.95 5.64
N ASP A 76 15.74 5.87 4.37
CA ASP A 76 15.23 6.99 3.58
C ASP A 76 13.73 7.29 3.86
N ASP A 77 13.04 6.46 4.63
CA ASP A 77 11.61 6.65 5.00
C ASP A 77 11.39 7.72 6.08
N GLY A 78 12.45 8.42 6.51
CA GLY A 78 12.35 9.48 7.52
C GLY A 78 11.61 10.74 7.04
N ASP A 79 11.28 10.84 5.75
CA ASP A 79 10.50 11.94 5.20
C ASP A 79 8.99 11.77 5.52
N ILE A 80 8.46 12.73 6.27
CA ILE A 80 7.04 12.80 6.66
C ILE A 80 6.12 12.82 5.44
N SER A 81 6.55 13.42 4.32
CA SER A 81 5.75 13.51 3.09
C SER A 81 5.40 12.14 2.50
N LEU A 82 6.18 11.11 2.85
CA LEU A 82 5.96 9.75 2.41
C LEU A 82 4.95 9.01 3.30
N LEU A 83 4.64 9.46 4.51
CA LEU A 83 3.73 8.74 5.41
C LEU A 83 2.34 8.58 4.79
N ASN A 84 1.79 9.64 4.18
CA ASN A 84 0.47 9.58 3.57
C ASN A 84 0.56 9.26 2.07
N SER A 85 1.44 8.33 1.68
CA SER A 85 1.67 8.01 0.27
C SER A 85 1.81 6.52 0.04
N LEU A 86 1.33 6.09 -1.13
CA LEU A 86 1.72 4.81 -1.71
C LEU A 86 3.14 4.97 -2.26
N VAL A 87 4.06 4.20 -1.72
CA VAL A 87 5.49 4.24 -2.05
C VAL A 87 5.89 2.96 -2.77
N GLU A 88 6.74 3.08 -3.78
CA GLU A 88 7.47 1.97 -4.40
C GLU A 88 8.94 2.09 -4.01
N TYR A 89 9.59 0.99 -3.62
CA TYR A 89 11.03 0.96 -3.39
C TYR A 89 11.75 0.43 -4.61
N GLU A 90 12.70 1.21 -5.15
CA GLU A 90 13.52 0.76 -6.28
C GLU A 90 14.44 -0.41 -5.90
N LEU A 91 14.84 -0.48 -4.63
CA LEU A 91 15.72 -1.52 -4.09
C LEU A 91 15.06 -2.23 -2.91
N SER A 92 14.98 -3.56 -3.00
CA SER A 92 14.33 -4.41 -2.00
C SER A 92 15.06 -5.75 -1.90
N GLU A 93 15.68 -6.03 -0.75
CA GLU A 93 16.34 -7.33 -0.50
C GLU A 93 15.38 -8.51 -0.67
N LEU A 94 14.08 -8.31 -0.41
CA LEU A 94 13.07 -9.35 -0.60
C LEU A 94 12.91 -9.71 -2.09
N LEU A 95 12.94 -8.71 -2.97
CA LEU A 95 12.90 -8.94 -4.42
C LEU A 95 14.20 -9.57 -4.91
N ASP A 96 15.35 -9.21 -4.33
CA ASP A 96 16.65 -9.78 -4.71
C ASP A 96 16.75 -11.28 -4.33
N ILE A 97 16.23 -11.65 -3.15
CA ILE A 97 16.17 -13.04 -2.70
C ILE A 97 15.29 -13.86 -3.65
N ASP A 98 14.11 -13.33 -3.98
CA ASP A 98 13.14 -13.99 -4.85
C ASP A 98 13.57 -13.96 -6.34
N GLY A 99 14.33 -12.95 -6.76
CA GLY A 99 14.87 -12.80 -8.11
C GLY A 99 15.97 -13.80 -8.48
N LYS A 100 16.62 -14.44 -7.50
CA LYS A 100 17.49 -15.60 -7.74
C LYS A 100 16.70 -16.81 -8.27
N THR A 101 15.38 -16.82 -8.10
CA THR A 101 14.45 -17.75 -8.75
C THR A 101 13.84 -17.08 -10.00
N ARG A 102 14.26 -17.57 -11.19
CA ARG A 102 14.00 -17.07 -12.56
C ARG A 102 12.54 -16.68 -12.90
N GLY A 103 12.02 -15.54 -12.40
CA GLY A 103 10.67 -15.07 -12.78
C GLY A 103 10.21 -13.71 -12.22
N VAL A 104 11.07 -12.96 -11.53
CA VAL A 104 10.66 -11.81 -10.68
C VAL A 104 11.02 -10.45 -11.28
N ALA A 105 11.57 -10.39 -12.50
CA ALA A 105 12.06 -9.14 -13.10
C ALA A 105 11.01 -8.02 -13.22
N ASP A 106 9.72 -8.33 -13.14
CA ASP A 106 8.61 -7.36 -13.26
C ASP A 106 7.94 -6.99 -11.93
N TYR A 107 8.36 -7.58 -10.80
CA TYR A 107 7.73 -7.34 -9.51
C TYR A 107 8.35 -6.15 -8.81
N ARG A 108 7.52 -5.43 -8.06
CA ARG A 108 7.87 -4.21 -7.33
C ARG A 108 7.43 -4.36 -5.87
N HIS A 109 8.12 -3.65 -4.99
CA HIS A 109 7.80 -3.60 -3.57
C HIS A 109 7.11 -2.28 -3.26
N TYR A 110 5.83 -2.36 -2.92
CA TYR A 110 5.01 -1.24 -2.50
C TYR A 110 4.83 -1.18 -0.99
N ARG A 111 4.67 0.01 -0.43
CA ARG A 111 4.23 0.22 0.95
C ARG A 111 3.15 1.30 1.02
N LEU A 112 2.12 1.02 1.81
CA LEU A 112 1.06 1.93 2.18
C LEU A 112 0.84 1.87 3.69
N PHE A 113 0.70 3.02 4.35
CA PHE A 113 0.25 3.06 5.74
C PHE A 113 -1.27 3.18 5.77
N LEU A 114 -1.91 2.32 6.55
CA LEU A 114 -3.35 2.32 6.81
C LEU A 114 -3.55 2.82 8.23
N HIS A 115 -3.87 4.11 8.36
CA HIS A 115 -3.83 4.81 9.65
C HIS A 115 -4.98 4.39 10.56
N SER A 116 -6.15 4.12 9.99
CA SER A 116 -7.35 3.62 10.71
C SER A 116 -7.08 2.32 11.48
N VAL A 117 -6.18 1.48 10.95
CA VAL A 117 -5.85 0.16 11.52
C VAL A 117 -4.47 0.13 12.20
N GLY A 118 -3.69 1.21 12.08
CA GLY A 118 -2.34 1.30 12.65
C GLY A 118 -1.36 0.30 12.04
N VAL A 119 -1.40 0.11 10.71
CA VAL A 119 -0.54 -0.87 10.02
C VAL A 119 0.18 -0.29 8.80
N ALA A 120 1.43 -0.71 8.62
CA ALA A 120 2.13 -0.61 7.35
C ALA A 120 1.86 -1.88 6.54
N LEU A 121 1.21 -1.72 5.40
CA LEU A 121 1.04 -2.79 4.43
C LEU A 121 2.17 -2.74 3.42
N HIS A 122 2.95 -3.81 3.36
CA HIS A 122 3.96 -4.05 2.34
C HIS A 122 3.43 -5.06 1.33
N VAL A 123 3.55 -4.79 0.03
CA VAL A 123 3.02 -5.63 -1.04
C VAL A 123 4.07 -5.85 -2.12
N ILE A 124 4.30 -7.10 -2.51
CA ILE A 124 5.07 -7.48 -3.69
C ILE A 124 4.11 -7.79 -4.82
N ALA A 125 4.04 -6.95 -5.84
CA ALA A 125 3.10 -7.07 -6.95
C ALA A 125 3.71 -6.54 -8.26
N LYS A 126 3.10 -6.88 -9.41
CA LYS A 126 3.58 -6.37 -10.71
C LYS A 126 3.24 -4.88 -10.91
N SER A 127 2.03 -4.48 -10.53
CA SER A 127 1.56 -3.11 -10.67
C SER A 127 0.39 -2.87 -9.71
N PHE A 128 -0.10 -1.63 -9.64
CA PHE A 128 -1.32 -1.30 -8.92
C PHE A 128 -2.25 -0.47 -9.80
N LYS A 129 -3.54 -0.45 -9.43
CA LYS A 129 -4.58 0.40 -10.01
C LYS A 129 -5.38 1.05 -8.90
N ILE A 130 -5.89 2.23 -9.18
CA ILE A 130 -6.75 2.98 -8.26
C ILE A 130 -8.07 3.24 -8.98
N SER A 131 -9.18 3.05 -8.29
CA SER A 131 -10.51 3.35 -8.78
C SER A 131 -11.40 3.94 -7.69
N ASN A 132 -12.28 4.84 -8.10
CA ASN A 132 -13.34 5.38 -7.24
C ASN A 132 -14.64 4.64 -7.58
N GLU A 133 -15.28 4.05 -6.59
CA GLU A 133 -16.65 3.55 -6.73
C GLU A 133 -17.53 4.47 -5.89
N GLY A 134 -18.23 5.39 -6.56
CA GLY A 134 -19.17 6.34 -5.96
C GLY A 134 -20.58 6.07 -6.47
#